data_AF-A0A845YRG7-F1
#
_entry.id   AF-A0A845YRG7-F1
#
_cell.length_a   1.000
_cell.length_b   1.000
_cell.length_c   1.000
_cell.angle_alpha   90.00
_cell.angle_beta   90.00
_cell.angle_gamma   90.00
#
_symmetry.space_group_name_H-M   'P 1'
#
loop_
_entity.id
_entity.type
_entity.pdbx_description
1 polymer ?
#
loop_
_entity_poly.entity_id
_entity_poly.type
_entity_poly.pdbx_seq_one_letter_code
_entity_poly.pdbx_strand_id
1 'polypeptide(L)'
;MFELYKLHKIDLFLIGIYTWIKINEVYPEVSPLSIINFKEDRKDVDIALFKAILKHNCMALILSFKNKITNSFQQKIYWSSLRYVSPSLSVKTLYKTKENYPLILFQIRVGRRVWSSQIEGIVEIITKLYSDFPNLGIILDGWTQKETGNLSQENSTIEQEMTVAHDILTRIPAEVTTHLIIGQTVREKVVWAEAIDLFVAPYGANCAIPLWVVNKPGIVHSNQELTTRVLRQSRKVSLFPIWMIPHQNITDINLHHIYTDYDFDSSIIYEQIKIMLPEIADSQSFDPINDFWDEFNLNNQP
;
A
#
# COMPACT_ATOMS: atom_id res chain seq x y z
N MET A 1 -10.65 0.07 -14.23
CA MET A 1 -11.39 -1.11 -14.75
C MET A 1 -12.91 -0.91 -14.72
N PHE A 2 -13.48 -0.39 -13.63
CA PHE A 2 -14.82 0.22 -13.69
C PHE A 2 -14.90 1.40 -14.68
N GLU A 3 -13.77 2.00 -15.07
CA GLU A 3 -13.74 2.92 -16.22
C GLU A 3 -13.80 2.22 -17.59
N LEU A 4 -13.37 0.95 -17.68
CA LEU A 4 -13.40 0.17 -18.93
C LEU A 4 -14.76 -0.51 -19.13
N TYR A 5 -15.43 -0.88 -18.02
CA TYR A 5 -16.80 -1.37 -18.05
C TYR A 5 -17.73 -0.20 -17.79
N LYS A 6 -18.53 0.15 -18.79
CA LYS A 6 -19.70 1.02 -18.65
C LYS A 6 -20.48 0.64 -17.36
N LEU A 7 -20.23 1.34 -16.24
CA LEU A 7 -20.79 1.00 -14.92
C LEU A 7 -22.31 0.86 -14.96
N HIS A 8 -22.95 1.67 -15.81
CA HIS A 8 -24.38 1.63 -16.11
C HIS A 8 -24.89 0.32 -16.73
N LYS A 9 -24.00 -0.60 -17.11
CA LYS A 9 -24.33 -1.96 -17.60
C LYS A 9 -24.26 -3.02 -16.50
N ILE A 10 -23.85 -2.66 -15.29
CA ILE A 10 -23.77 -3.58 -14.17
C ILE A 10 -25.04 -3.43 -13.35
N ASP A 11 -25.83 -4.50 -13.27
CA ASP A 11 -27.08 -4.50 -12.51
C ASP A 11 -26.84 -4.60 -11.00
N LEU A 12 -25.83 -5.41 -10.60
CA LEU A 12 -25.53 -5.70 -9.20
C LEU A 12 -24.02 -5.80 -8.94
N PHE A 13 -23.59 -5.20 -7.83
CA PHE A 13 -22.25 -5.28 -7.27
C PHE A 13 -22.27 -6.20 -6.04
N LEU A 14 -21.60 -7.35 -6.17
CA LEU A 14 -21.49 -8.37 -5.14
C LEU A 14 -20.17 -8.15 -4.38
N ILE A 15 -20.23 -7.59 -3.17
CA ILE A 15 -19.07 -7.08 -2.43
C ILE A 15 -18.77 -7.98 -1.24
N GLY A 16 -17.61 -8.64 -1.25
CA GLY A 16 -17.16 -9.53 -0.17
C GLY A 16 -16.63 -8.81 1.07
N ILE A 17 -16.40 -9.56 2.15
CA ILE A 17 -15.98 -9.05 3.47
C ILE A 17 -14.59 -8.38 3.52
N TYR A 18 -13.76 -8.55 2.50
CA TYR A 18 -12.42 -7.94 2.41
C TYR A 18 -12.40 -6.73 1.48
N THR A 19 -13.50 -5.98 1.46
CA THR A 19 -13.59 -4.74 0.68
C THR A 19 -13.23 -3.57 1.58
N TRP A 20 -12.10 -2.94 1.26
CA TRP A 20 -11.52 -1.91 2.11
C TRP A 20 -12.00 -0.49 1.78
N ILE A 21 -12.52 -0.26 0.57
CA ILE A 21 -13.10 1.02 0.15
C ILE A 21 -14.45 0.74 -0.50
N LYS A 22 -15.50 1.46 -0.10
CA LYS A 22 -16.83 1.20 -0.64
C LYS A 22 -16.91 1.70 -2.08
N ILE A 23 -17.47 0.87 -2.97
CA ILE A 23 -17.51 1.20 -4.41
C ILE A 23 -18.28 2.50 -4.69
N ASN A 24 -19.38 2.76 -3.97
CA ASN A 24 -20.18 3.98 -4.14
C ASN A 24 -19.51 5.25 -3.61
N GLU A 25 -18.43 5.13 -2.84
CA GLU A 25 -17.62 6.29 -2.43
C GLU A 25 -16.61 6.65 -3.53
N VAL A 26 -16.11 5.64 -4.27
CA VAL A 26 -15.22 5.82 -5.43
C VAL A 26 -16.01 6.19 -6.70
N TYR A 27 -17.23 5.68 -6.83
CA TYR A 27 -18.15 5.89 -7.95
C TYR A 27 -19.53 6.32 -7.41
N PRO A 28 -19.74 7.61 -7.14
CA PRO A 28 -21.01 8.13 -6.61
C PRO A 28 -22.23 7.84 -7.50
N GLU A 29 -22.01 7.59 -8.79
CA GLU A 29 -23.05 7.17 -9.74
C GLU A 29 -23.59 5.76 -9.49
N VAL A 30 -22.88 4.93 -8.71
CA VAL A 30 -23.33 3.59 -8.34
C VAL A 30 -24.37 3.69 -7.23
N SER A 31 -25.61 3.33 -7.56
CA SER A 31 -26.70 3.32 -6.59
C SER A 31 -26.44 2.34 -5.43
N PRO A 32 -26.61 2.75 -4.17
CA PRO A 32 -26.51 1.84 -3.02
C PRO A 32 -27.45 0.62 -3.11
N LEU A 33 -28.58 0.75 -3.81
CA LEU A 33 -29.54 -0.34 -4.03
C LEU A 33 -29.00 -1.45 -4.95
N SER A 34 -27.98 -1.13 -5.76
CA SER A 34 -27.31 -2.11 -6.62
C SER A 34 -26.18 -2.86 -5.90
N ILE A 35 -25.94 -2.59 -4.62
CA ILE A 35 -24.81 -3.16 -3.88
C ILE A 35 -25.32 -4.19 -2.86
N ILE A 36 -24.80 -5.41 -2.95
CA ILE A 36 -25.00 -6.47 -1.96
C ILE A 36 -23.68 -6.67 -1.22
N ASN A 37 -23.64 -6.26 0.05
CA ASN A 37 -22.48 -6.46 0.91
C ASN A 37 -22.65 -7.76 1.70
N PHE A 38 -21.75 -8.71 1.49
CA PHE A 38 -21.67 -9.93 2.29
C PHE A 38 -20.96 -9.62 3.61
N LYS A 39 -21.49 -10.20 4.70
CA LYS A 39 -20.96 -10.04 6.07
C LYS A 39 -20.49 -11.36 6.67
N GLU A 40 -20.76 -12.46 5.98
CA GLU A 40 -20.48 -13.82 6.39
C GLU A 40 -18.97 -14.09 6.39
N ASP A 41 -18.51 -14.93 7.33
CA ASP A 41 -17.12 -15.37 7.37
C ASP A 41 -16.71 -16.05 6.05
N ARG A 42 -15.41 -16.10 5.76
CA ARG A 42 -14.84 -16.56 4.49
C ARG A 42 -15.32 -17.95 4.06
N LYS A 43 -15.70 -18.82 5.00
CA LYS A 43 -16.20 -20.18 4.69
C LYS A 43 -17.64 -20.18 4.16
N ASP A 44 -18.42 -19.17 4.51
CA ASP A 44 -19.84 -19.08 4.17
C ASP A 44 -20.10 -18.08 3.03
N VAL A 45 -19.15 -17.18 2.75
CA VAL A 45 -19.27 -16.17 1.69
C VAL A 45 -19.49 -16.78 0.31
N ASP A 46 -18.88 -17.93 -0.01
CA ASP A 46 -19.03 -18.57 -1.32
C ASP A 46 -20.46 -19.08 -1.53
N ILE A 47 -21.06 -19.66 -0.48
CA ILE A 47 -22.45 -20.13 -0.50
C ILE A 47 -23.41 -18.95 -0.54
N ALA A 48 -23.15 -17.90 0.25
CA ALA A 48 -23.95 -16.68 0.25
C ALA A 48 -23.92 -15.99 -1.13
N LEU A 49 -22.74 -15.90 -1.73
CA LEU A 49 -22.53 -15.37 -3.08
C LEU A 49 -23.31 -16.19 -4.11
N PHE A 50 -23.17 -17.52 -4.08
CA PHE A 50 -23.90 -18.40 -5.00
C PHE A 50 -25.43 -18.26 -4.85
N LYS A 51 -25.94 -18.20 -3.61
CA LYS A 51 -27.37 -17.98 -3.34
C LYS A 51 -27.84 -16.62 -3.86
N ALA A 52 -27.04 -15.56 -3.70
CA ALA A 52 -27.38 -14.24 -4.23
C ALA A 52 -27.45 -14.27 -5.76
N ILE A 53 -26.49 -14.94 -6.41
CA ILE A 53 -26.47 -15.09 -7.88
C ILE A 53 -27.74 -15.76 -8.37
N LEU A 54 -28.14 -16.88 -7.76
CA LEU A 54 -29.38 -17.58 -8.11
C LEU A 54 -30.63 -16.75 -7.83
N LYS A 55 -30.72 -16.12 -6.65
CA LYS A 55 -31.86 -15.30 -6.23
C LYS A 55 -32.11 -14.13 -7.18
N HIS A 56 -31.05 -13.51 -7.66
CA HIS A 56 -31.11 -12.35 -8.53
C HIS A 56 -31.00 -12.69 -10.02
N ASN A 57 -30.93 -13.99 -10.36
CA ASN A 57 -30.80 -14.49 -11.74
C ASN A 57 -29.71 -13.76 -12.53
N CYS A 58 -28.54 -13.53 -11.92
CA CYS A 58 -27.46 -12.79 -12.53
C CYS A 58 -26.32 -13.70 -13.01
N MET A 59 -25.52 -13.21 -13.96
CA MET A 59 -24.24 -13.83 -14.32
C MET A 59 -23.13 -13.09 -13.58
N ALA A 60 -22.46 -13.76 -12.65
CA ALA A 60 -21.34 -13.18 -11.94
C ALA A 60 -20.06 -13.20 -12.79
N LEU A 61 -19.39 -12.04 -12.85
CA LEU A 61 -18.11 -11.88 -13.54
C LEU A 61 -17.05 -11.50 -12.51
N ILE A 62 -16.00 -12.33 -12.39
CA ILE A 62 -14.81 -11.95 -11.63
C ILE A 62 -13.90 -11.16 -12.56
N LEU A 63 -13.73 -9.90 -12.21
CA LEU A 63 -12.87 -8.99 -12.93
C LEU A 63 -11.39 -9.30 -12.63
N SER A 64 -10.71 -9.94 -13.58
CA SER A 64 -9.28 -10.28 -13.46
C SER A 64 -8.39 -9.08 -13.80
N PHE A 65 -7.40 -8.80 -12.95
CA PHE A 65 -6.45 -7.69 -13.05
C PHE A 65 -5.37 -7.89 -14.12
N LYS A 66 -5.76 -8.18 -15.36
CA LYS A 66 -4.80 -8.23 -16.49
C LYS A 66 -4.38 -6.85 -16.99
N ASN A 67 -5.15 -5.81 -16.66
CA ASN A 67 -4.90 -4.45 -17.14
C ASN A 67 -4.31 -3.58 -16.03
N LYS A 68 -3.37 -2.70 -16.41
CA LYS A 68 -2.81 -1.67 -15.54
C LYS A 68 -3.93 -0.78 -14.97
N ILE A 69 -3.84 -0.45 -13.69
CA ILE A 69 -4.71 0.54 -13.06
C ILE A 69 -4.43 1.91 -13.72
N THR A 70 -5.49 2.59 -14.18
CA THR A 70 -5.40 3.89 -14.87
C THR A 70 -5.21 5.01 -13.85
N ASN A 71 -4.46 6.06 -14.19
CA ASN A 71 -4.26 7.23 -13.32
C ASN A 71 -5.60 7.84 -12.85
N SER A 72 -6.60 7.91 -13.74
CA SER A 72 -7.94 8.38 -13.38
C SER A 72 -8.62 7.53 -12.30
N PHE A 73 -8.43 6.20 -12.33
CA PHE A 73 -8.94 5.34 -11.26
C PHE A 73 -8.18 5.53 -9.94
N GLN A 74 -6.86 5.74 -10.01
CA GLN A 74 -6.04 6.03 -8.83
C GLN A 74 -6.49 7.31 -8.16
N GLN A 75 -6.70 8.38 -8.95
CA GLN A 75 -7.22 9.65 -8.46
C GLN A 75 -8.58 9.48 -7.78
N LYS A 76 -9.51 8.71 -8.36
CA LYS A 76 -10.82 8.43 -7.71
C LYS A 76 -10.65 7.73 -6.36
N ILE A 77 -9.77 6.74 -6.27
CA ILE A 77 -9.47 6.06 -5.01
C ILE A 77 -8.85 7.04 -4.00
N TYR A 78 -7.86 7.83 -4.43
CA TYR A 78 -7.20 8.83 -3.61
C TYR A 78 -8.20 9.85 -3.07
N TRP A 79 -9.00 10.46 -3.93
CA TRP A 79 -10.01 11.46 -3.56
C TRP A 79 -11.07 10.90 -2.62
N SER A 80 -11.57 9.70 -2.92
CA SER A 80 -12.46 9.00 -2.00
C SER A 80 -11.79 8.75 -0.65
N SER A 81 -10.51 8.36 -0.64
CA SER A 81 -9.79 8.08 0.61
C SER A 81 -9.57 9.35 1.43
N LEU A 82 -9.17 10.45 0.79
CA LEU A 82 -8.95 11.74 1.43
C LEU A 82 -10.24 12.32 2.02
N ARG A 83 -11.36 12.22 1.30
CA ARG A 83 -12.67 12.72 1.76
C ARG A 83 -13.16 12.04 3.04
N TYR A 84 -12.83 10.77 3.21
CA TYR A 84 -13.31 9.93 4.31
C TYR A 84 -12.19 9.53 5.28
N VAL A 85 -11.07 10.26 5.24
CA VAL A 85 -9.97 10.03 6.16
C VAL A 85 -10.40 10.36 7.58
N SER A 86 -9.88 9.63 8.57
CA SER A 86 -10.26 9.88 9.95
C SER A 86 -9.81 11.28 10.39
N PRO A 87 -10.52 11.94 11.33
CA PRO A 87 -10.06 13.21 11.88
C PRO A 87 -8.68 13.14 12.55
N SER A 88 -8.22 11.95 12.95
CA SER A 88 -6.89 11.71 13.50
C SER A 88 -5.77 11.94 12.48
N LEU A 89 -6.02 11.73 11.18
CA LEU A 89 -5.07 12.11 10.15
C LEU A 89 -5.34 13.55 9.70
N SER A 90 -4.58 14.48 10.26
CA SER A 90 -4.62 15.88 9.85
C SER A 90 -4.06 16.03 8.45
N VAL A 91 -4.86 16.56 7.52
CA VAL A 91 -4.41 16.96 6.19
C VAL A 91 -3.20 17.87 6.28
N LYS A 92 -3.16 18.80 7.25
CA LYS A 92 -2.01 19.67 7.49
C LYS A 92 -0.72 18.89 7.79
N THR A 93 -0.81 17.77 8.50
CA THR A 93 0.36 16.90 8.75
C THR A 93 0.89 16.34 7.44
N LEU A 94 0.02 15.82 6.57
CA LEU A 94 0.41 15.28 5.27
C LEU A 94 1.15 16.31 4.40
N TYR A 95 0.66 17.56 4.35
CA TYR A 95 1.31 18.64 3.62
C TYR A 95 2.72 18.92 4.13
N LYS A 96 2.85 19.06 5.45
CA LYS A 96 4.16 19.29 6.06
C LYS A 96 5.10 18.10 5.82
N THR A 97 4.58 16.87 5.83
CA THR A 97 5.40 15.69 5.54
C THR A 97 5.91 15.69 4.11
N LYS A 98 5.13 16.16 3.13
CA LYS A 98 5.56 16.28 1.72
C LYS A 98 6.69 17.28 1.48
N GLU A 99 6.94 18.19 2.42
CA GLU A 99 8.09 19.10 2.34
C GLU A 99 9.42 18.36 2.56
N ASN A 100 9.38 17.12 3.07
CA ASN A 100 10.58 16.27 3.22
C ASN A 100 10.95 15.66 1.87
N TYR A 101 12.26 15.55 1.61
CA TYR A 101 12.79 14.86 0.45
C TYR A 101 14.12 14.16 0.77
N PRO A 102 14.24 12.85 0.45
CA PRO A 102 13.18 12.00 -0.06
C PRO A 102 12.18 11.64 1.05
N LEU A 103 10.91 11.39 0.70
CA LEU A 103 9.91 10.82 1.58
C LEU A 103 9.74 9.33 1.25
N ILE A 104 10.24 8.45 2.12
CA ILE A 104 10.34 7.01 1.86
C ILE A 104 9.46 6.22 2.82
N LEU A 105 8.68 5.28 2.27
CA LEU A 105 7.89 4.34 3.05
C LEU A 105 8.62 3.00 3.20
N PHE A 106 8.83 2.54 4.44
CA PHE A 106 9.30 1.20 4.75
C PHE A 106 8.17 0.35 5.34
N GLN A 107 7.97 -0.85 4.82
CA GLN A 107 7.00 -1.79 5.37
C GLN A 107 7.62 -2.78 6.33
N ILE A 108 7.14 -2.72 7.57
CA ILE A 108 7.43 -3.67 8.64
C ILE A 108 6.58 -4.92 8.44
N ARG A 109 7.16 -6.07 8.83
CA ARG A 109 6.47 -7.35 8.77
C ARG A 109 6.91 -8.26 9.90
N VAL A 110 5.95 -8.98 10.47
CA VAL A 110 6.18 -10.03 11.47
C VAL A 110 5.56 -11.38 11.04
N GLY A 111 5.94 -12.44 11.75
CA GLY A 111 5.34 -13.77 11.70
C GLY A 111 5.81 -14.68 10.56
N ARG A 112 5.78 -14.23 9.30
CA ARG A 112 6.24 -15.04 8.15
C ARG A 112 6.72 -14.19 6.98
N ARG A 113 7.69 -14.69 6.22
CA ARG A 113 8.36 -13.97 5.12
C ARG A 113 8.99 -12.67 5.61
N VAL A 114 9.57 -12.74 6.80
CA VAL A 114 10.23 -11.62 7.48
C VAL A 114 11.65 -11.51 6.96
N TRP A 115 12.09 -10.28 6.74
CA TRP A 115 13.52 -9.98 6.60
C TRP A 115 14.15 -10.03 8.00
N SER A 116 14.99 -11.03 8.28
CA SER A 116 15.48 -11.29 9.65
C SER A 116 16.22 -10.12 10.26
N SER A 117 17.06 -9.44 9.49
CA SER A 117 17.80 -8.26 9.92
C SER A 117 17.05 -6.95 9.63
N GLN A 118 15.70 -6.97 9.54
CA GLN A 118 14.93 -5.78 9.15
C GLN A 118 15.19 -4.56 10.04
N ILE A 119 15.39 -4.74 11.35
CA ILE A 119 15.62 -3.61 12.26
C ILE A 119 16.98 -2.99 11.95
N GLU A 120 18.03 -3.80 11.97
CA GLU A 120 19.41 -3.38 11.72
C GLU A 120 19.54 -2.78 10.32
N GLY A 121 18.98 -3.45 9.31
CA GLY A 121 19.03 -3.01 7.93
C GLY A 121 18.29 -1.71 7.67
N ILE A 122 17.07 -1.55 8.20
CA ILE A 122 16.31 -0.30 8.05
C ILE A 122 17.02 0.86 8.76
N VAL A 123 17.54 0.64 9.98
CA VAL A 123 18.31 1.65 10.73
C VAL A 123 19.55 2.08 9.94
N GLU A 124 20.30 1.14 9.39
CA GLU A 124 21.49 1.42 8.58
C GLU A 124 21.14 2.25 7.34
N ILE A 125 20.09 1.85 6.61
CA ILE A 125 19.64 2.57 5.41
C ILE A 125 19.21 4.00 5.76
N ILE A 126 18.36 4.19 6.78
CA ILE A 126 17.88 5.51 7.20
C ILE A 126 19.05 6.40 7.63
N THR A 127 19.98 5.86 8.42
CA THR A 127 21.14 6.62 8.91
C THR A 127 22.03 7.09 7.77
N LYS A 128 22.31 6.23 6.78
CA LYS A 128 23.08 6.62 5.59
C LYS A 128 22.34 7.64 4.73
N LEU A 129 21.05 7.41 4.48
CA LEU A 129 20.22 8.34 3.70
C LEU A 129 20.13 9.72 4.38
N TYR A 130 20.02 9.79 5.70
CA TYR A 130 19.94 11.07 6.40
C TYR A 130 21.24 11.89 6.26
N SER A 131 22.40 11.21 6.21
CA SER A 131 23.67 11.87 5.93
C SER A 131 23.72 12.50 4.54
N ASP A 132 23.06 11.89 3.56
CA ASP A 132 23.01 12.38 2.18
C ASP A 132 21.86 13.39 1.95
N PHE A 133 20.77 13.24 2.71
CA PHE A 133 19.53 14.00 2.61
C PHE A 133 19.06 14.45 4.00
N PRO A 134 19.51 15.61 4.51
CA PRO A 134 19.16 16.08 5.85
C PRO A 134 17.67 16.40 6.07
N ASN A 135 16.90 16.51 4.98
CA ASN A 135 15.45 16.72 5.01
C ASN A 135 14.68 15.42 4.70
N LEU A 136 15.25 14.27 5.05
CA LEU A 136 14.67 12.94 4.89
C LEU A 136 13.37 12.80 5.70
N GLY A 137 12.34 12.25 5.06
CA GLY A 137 11.11 11.82 5.70
C GLY A 137 10.95 10.31 5.62
N ILE A 138 10.55 9.67 6.71
CA ILE A 138 10.32 8.23 6.79
C ILE A 138 8.88 7.93 7.24
N ILE A 139 8.23 7.01 6.54
CA ILE A 139 6.95 6.44 6.94
C ILE A 139 7.17 4.95 7.24
N LEU A 140 6.86 4.51 8.46
CA LEU A 140 6.84 3.09 8.81
C LEU A 140 5.41 2.58 8.73
N ASP A 141 5.21 1.66 7.79
CA ASP A 141 3.93 1.02 7.49
C ASP A 141 3.97 -0.46 7.91
N GLY A 142 2.81 -1.09 8.04
CA GLY A 142 2.66 -2.49 8.47
C GLY A 142 1.25 -2.99 8.22
N TRP A 143 0.66 -3.66 9.21
CA TRP A 143 -0.67 -4.23 9.15
C TRP A 143 -1.71 -3.14 8.96
N THR A 144 -2.71 -3.44 8.14
CA THR A 144 -3.80 -2.52 7.82
C THR A 144 -5.04 -2.95 8.57
N GLN A 145 -5.59 -2.04 9.37
CA GLN A 145 -6.83 -2.29 10.09
C GLN A 145 -8.03 -2.23 9.14
N LYS A 146 -9.06 -3.01 9.43
CA LYS A 146 -10.33 -2.94 8.71
C LYS A 146 -11.08 -1.67 9.08
N GLU A 147 -11.84 -1.16 8.12
CA GLU A 147 -12.75 -0.02 8.31
C GLU A 147 -13.84 -0.30 9.36
N THR A 148 -14.25 -1.57 9.51
CA THR A 148 -15.36 -1.95 10.40
C THR A 148 -14.97 -3.12 11.31
N GLY A 149 -14.54 -2.78 12.53
CA GLY A 149 -14.28 -3.72 13.62
C GLY A 149 -12.87 -4.33 13.60
N ASN A 150 -12.37 -4.67 14.78
CA ASN A 150 -11.05 -5.28 14.96
C ASN A 150 -11.23 -6.74 15.30
N LEU A 151 -10.55 -7.62 14.56
CA LEU A 151 -10.33 -8.97 15.07
C LEU A 151 -9.19 -8.92 16.08
N SER A 152 -9.32 -9.61 17.22
CA SER A 152 -8.27 -9.63 18.26
C SER A 152 -6.89 -10.04 17.73
N GLN A 153 -6.86 -10.91 16.71
CA GLN A 153 -5.63 -11.33 16.02
C GLN A 153 -4.95 -10.19 15.24
N GLU A 154 -5.73 -9.24 14.71
CA GLU A 154 -5.19 -8.05 14.02
C GLU A 154 -4.48 -7.15 15.02
N ASN A 155 -5.05 -6.96 16.22
CA ASN A 155 -4.43 -6.15 17.27
C ASN A 155 -3.07 -6.70 17.69
N SER A 156 -2.94 -8.02 17.90
CA SER A 156 -1.65 -8.63 18.28
C SER A 156 -0.58 -8.46 17.19
N THR A 157 -0.96 -8.51 15.92
CA THR A 157 -0.01 -8.29 14.81
C THR A 157 0.41 -6.82 14.75
N ILE A 158 -0.55 -5.90 14.90
CA ILE A 158 -0.30 -4.45 14.97
C ILE A 158 0.67 -4.14 16.12
N GLU A 159 0.43 -4.68 17.31
CA GLU A 159 1.30 -4.47 18.49
C GLU A 159 2.74 -4.96 18.22
N GLN A 160 2.91 -6.15 17.65
CA GLN A 160 4.22 -6.69 17.32
C GLN A 160 4.97 -5.84 16.29
N GLU A 161 4.29 -5.38 15.23
CA GLU A 161 4.91 -4.51 14.23
C GLU A 161 5.20 -3.12 14.80
N MET A 162 4.35 -2.60 15.69
CA MET A 162 4.63 -1.37 16.43
C MET A 162 5.87 -1.51 17.30
N THR A 163 6.10 -2.65 17.96
CA THR A 163 7.35 -2.89 18.70
C THR A 163 8.57 -2.78 17.79
N VAL A 164 8.55 -3.46 16.64
CA VAL A 164 9.64 -3.40 15.65
C VAL A 164 9.86 -1.96 15.15
N ALA A 165 8.78 -1.22 14.88
CA ALA A 165 8.88 0.16 14.43
C ALA A 165 9.50 1.09 15.49
N HIS A 166 9.12 0.95 16.76
CA HIS A 166 9.74 1.72 17.85
C HIS A 166 11.22 1.36 18.04
N ASP A 167 11.59 0.09 17.92
CA ASP A 167 13.00 -0.32 17.97
C ASP A 167 13.83 0.34 16.87
N ILE A 168 13.27 0.51 15.66
CA ILE A 168 13.91 1.29 14.59
C ILE A 168 14.01 2.76 14.98
N LEU A 169 12.91 3.39 15.38
CA LEU A 169 12.87 4.82 15.71
C LEU A 169 13.84 5.22 16.82
N THR A 170 14.07 4.35 17.82
CA THR A 170 15.02 4.62 18.90
C THR A 170 16.49 4.56 18.48
N ARG A 171 16.80 4.04 17.29
CA ARG A 171 18.17 3.79 16.80
C ARG A 171 18.56 4.66 15.60
N ILE A 172 17.63 5.43 15.04
CA ILE A 172 17.90 6.39 13.95
C ILE A 172 18.13 7.81 14.50
N PRO A 173 18.70 8.74 13.71
CA PRO A 173 18.83 10.14 14.13
C PRO A 173 17.47 10.75 14.47
N ALA A 174 17.39 11.43 15.62
CA ALA A 174 16.13 11.94 16.17
C ALA A 174 15.54 13.09 15.34
N GLU A 175 16.35 13.69 14.48
CA GLU A 175 15.99 14.78 13.58
C GLU A 175 15.24 14.30 12.33
N VAL A 176 15.29 13.01 11.99
CA VAL A 176 14.56 12.46 10.84
C VAL A 176 13.06 12.59 11.10
N THR A 177 12.33 13.23 10.18
CA THR A 177 10.88 13.31 10.25
C THR A 177 10.30 11.90 10.08
N THR A 178 9.56 11.41 11.06
CA THR A 178 8.99 10.05 11.02
C THR A 178 7.49 10.00 11.29
N HIS A 179 6.81 9.06 10.62
CA HIS A 179 5.39 8.76 10.83
C HIS A 179 5.16 7.26 10.93
N LEU A 180 4.38 6.85 11.93
CA LEU A 180 3.90 5.46 12.07
C LEU A 180 2.48 5.37 11.53
N ILE A 181 2.27 4.50 10.54
CA ILE A 181 0.95 4.26 9.94
C ILE A 181 0.48 2.80 10.09
N ILE A 182 1.19 2.02 10.91
CA ILE A 182 0.80 0.66 11.29
C ILE A 182 -0.55 0.71 12.02
N GLY A 183 -1.46 -0.18 11.64
CA GLY A 183 -2.82 -0.20 12.17
C GLY A 183 -3.74 0.88 11.60
N GLN A 184 -3.28 1.76 10.71
CA GLN A 184 -4.19 2.65 9.99
C GLN A 184 -5.03 1.88 8.97
N THR A 185 -6.14 2.47 8.58
CA THR A 185 -7.08 1.96 7.58
C THR A 185 -6.49 2.02 6.16
N VAL A 186 -7.12 1.33 5.20
CA VAL A 186 -6.68 1.41 3.79
C VAL A 186 -6.77 2.85 3.27
N ARG A 187 -7.82 3.60 3.64
CA ARG A 187 -7.99 4.99 3.19
C ARG A 187 -6.80 5.85 3.61
N GLU A 188 -6.47 5.81 4.90
CA GLU A 188 -5.36 6.59 5.44
C GLU A 188 -4.03 6.20 4.77
N LYS A 189 -3.79 4.90 4.60
CA LYS A 189 -2.58 4.40 3.93
C LYS A 189 -2.50 4.77 2.46
N VAL A 190 -3.62 4.82 1.74
CA VAL A 190 -3.66 5.35 0.36
C VAL A 190 -3.22 6.81 0.34
N VAL A 191 -3.71 7.61 1.27
CA VAL A 191 -3.35 9.04 1.33
C VAL A 191 -1.88 9.23 1.66
N TRP A 192 -1.33 8.46 2.60
CA TRP A 192 0.10 8.46 2.89
C TRP A 192 0.95 7.96 1.72
N ALA A 193 0.54 6.86 1.08
CA ALA A 193 1.27 6.29 -0.04
C ALA A 193 1.23 7.19 -1.28
N GLU A 194 0.23 8.05 -1.46
CA GLU A 194 0.25 9.05 -2.53
C GLU A 194 1.31 10.14 -2.29
N ALA A 195 1.65 10.42 -1.04
CA ALA A 195 2.60 11.47 -0.69
C ALA A 195 4.07 11.07 -0.88
N ILE A 196 4.39 9.78 -0.84
CA ILE A 196 5.78 9.32 -0.87
C ILE A 196 6.45 9.47 -2.24
N ASP A 197 7.77 9.54 -2.23
CA ASP A 197 8.59 9.46 -3.45
C ASP A 197 8.85 8.01 -3.83
N LEU A 198 9.15 7.16 -2.83
CA LEU A 198 9.57 5.77 -3.03
C LEU A 198 9.12 4.89 -1.86
N PHE A 199 8.90 3.59 -2.13
CA PHE A 199 8.64 2.61 -1.08
C PHE A 199 9.67 1.47 -1.07
N VAL A 200 9.84 0.84 0.09
CA VAL A 200 10.60 -0.40 0.31
C VAL A 200 9.70 -1.38 1.04
N ALA A 201 9.43 -2.53 0.42
CA ALA A 201 8.42 -3.46 0.96
C ALA A 201 8.66 -4.94 0.64
N PRO A 202 8.20 -5.84 1.53
CA PRO A 202 8.16 -7.26 1.22
C PRO A 202 7.07 -7.56 0.17
N TYR A 203 7.37 -8.44 -0.78
CA TYR A 203 6.44 -8.83 -1.84
C TYR A 203 5.16 -9.51 -1.31
N GLY A 204 4.01 -9.02 -1.75
CA GLY A 204 2.70 -9.60 -1.47
C GLY A 204 1.64 -8.54 -1.18
N ALA A 205 0.74 -8.83 -0.25
CA ALA A 205 -0.33 -7.91 0.12
C ALA A 205 0.19 -6.58 0.70
N ASN A 206 1.35 -6.58 1.36
CA ASN A 206 1.88 -5.39 1.99
C ASN A 206 2.18 -4.33 0.91
N CYS A 207 2.92 -4.66 -0.16
CA CYS A 207 3.23 -3.67 -1.21
C CYS A 207 2.02 -3.27 -2.08
N ALA A 208 0.83 -3.86 -1.90
CA ALA A 208 -0.32 -3.66 -2.78
C ALA A 208 -0.77 -2.19 -2.86
N ILE A 209 -0.78 -1.46 -1.75
CA ILE A 209 -1.18 -0.04 -1.73
C ILE A 209 -0.18 0.81 -2.52
N PRO A 210 1.11 0.91 -2.14
CA PRO A 210 2.05 1.75 -2.86
C PRO A 210 2.26 1.29 -4.30
N LEU A 211 2.20 -0.02 -4.58
CA LEU A 211 2.47 -0.56 -5.92
C LEU A 211 1.26 -0.54 -6.85
N TRP A 212 0.14 -1.13 -6.42
CA TRP A 212 -1.01 -1.34 -7.32
C TRP A 212 -2.01 -0.19 -7.24
N VAL A 213 -2.20 0.40 -6.06
CA VAL A 213 -3.21 1.45 -5.88
C VAL A 213 -2.67 2.81 -6.32
N VAL A 214 -1.53 3.25 -5.80
CA VAL A 214 -0.97 4.59 -6.11
C VAL A 214 0.18 4.56 -7.14
N ASN A 215 0.64 3.37 -7.56
CA ASN A 215 1.68 3.19 -8.59
C ASN A 215 2.96 4.00 -8.33
N LYS A 216 3.40 4.01 -7.07
CA LYS A 216 4.68 4.59 -6.67
C LYS A 216 5.83 3.68 -7.06
N PRO A 217 7.01 4.24 -7.36
CA PRO A 217 8.22 3.45 -7.56
C PRO A 217 8.67 2.83 -6.25
N GLY A 218 9.32 1.66 -6.32
CA GLY A 218 9.81 1.05 -5.09
C GLY A 218 10.69 -0.16 -5.24
N ILE A 219 11.30 -0.51 -4.11
CA ILE A 219 12.14 -1.68 -3.96
C ILE A 219 11.34 -2.78 -3.27
N VAL A 220 11.31 -3.95 -3.89
CA VAL A 220 10.56 -5.10 -3.40
C VAL A 220 11.52 -6.22 -3.03
N HIS A 221 11.30 -6.83 -1.86
CA HIS A 221 12.12 -7.94 -1.39
C HIS A 221 11.27 -9.16 -0.99
N SER A 222 11.83 -10.36 -1.05
CA SER A 222 11.17 -11.60 -0.64
C SER A 222 12.19 -12.73 -0.48
N ASN A 223 11.73 -13.93 -0.13
CA ASN A 223 12.54 -15.15 -0.22
C ASN A 223 12.85 -15.51 -1.70
N GLN A 224 13.79 -16.43 -1.91
CA GLN A 224 14.26 -16.79 -3.25
C GLN A 224 13.14 -17.36 -4.15
N GLU A 225 12.26 -18.20 -3.60
CA GLU A 225 11.18 -18.85 -4.35
C GLU A 225 10.18 -17.82 -4.89
N LEU A 226 9.71 -16.90 -4.04
CA LEU A 226 8.79 -15.84 -4.47
C LEU A 226 9.46 -14.90 -5.46
N THR A 227 10.71 -14.51 -5.20
CA THR A 227 11.50 -13.67 -6.11
C THR A 227 11.59 -14.28 -7.50
N THR A 228 11.93 -15.57 -7.58
CA THR A 228 12.02 -16.30 -8.84
C THR A 228 10.67 -16.36 -9.56
N ARG A 229 9.58 -16.60 -8.84
CA ARG A 229 8.22 -16.63 -9.42
C ARG A 229 7.81 -15.28 -9.99
N VAL A 230 8.05 -14.20 -9.26
CA VAL A 230 7.71 -12.83 -9.70
C VAL A 230 8.51 -12.45 -10.92
N LEU A 231 9.83 -12.67 -10.92
CA LEU A 231 10.69 -12.35 -12.07
C LEU A 231 10.33 -13.16 -13.32
N ARG A 232 9.88 -14.41 -13.16
CA ARG A 232 9.37 -15.22 -14.29
C ARG A 232 8.05 -14.66 -14.86
N GLN A 233 7.20 -14.09 -14.00
CA GLN A 233 5.93 -13.49 -14.40
C GLN A 233 6.12 -12.07 -14.98
N SER A 234 7.04 -11.28 -14.43
CA SER A 234 7.34 -9.92 -14.89
C SER A 234 7.93 -9.88 -16.30
N ARG A 235 8.64 -10.93 -16.73
CA ARG A 235 9.08 -11.05 -18.14
C ARG A 235 7.93 -11.09 -19.15
N LYS A 236 6.68 -11.28 -18.71
CA LYS A 236 5.48 -11.34 -19.57
C LYS A 236 4.62 -10.08 -19.52
N VAL A 237 4.83 -9.20 -18.55
CA VAL A 237 4.02 -8.00 -18.31
C VAL A 237 4.95 -6.90 -17.82
N SER A 238 4.91 -5.71 -18.41
CA SER A 238 5.64 -4.54 -17.88
C SER A 238 5.12 -4.20 -16.48
N LEU A 239 5.65 -4.85 -15.45
CA LEU A 239 5.13 -4.80 -14.09
C LEU A 239 5.73 -3.61 -13.37
N PHE A 240 5.00 -2.49 -13.38
CA PHE A 240 5.10 -1.39 -12.41
C PHE A 240 6.51 -0.75 -12.27
N PRO A 241 6.65 0.42 -11.62
CA PRO A 241 7.96 1.04 -11.43
C PRO A 241 8.74 0.40 -10.27
N ILE A 242 8.86 -0.93 -10.23
CA ILE A 242 9.56 -1.64 -9.14
C ILE A 242 10.90 -2.22 -9.55
N TRP A 243 11.81 -2.20 -8.59
CA TRP A 243 13.04 -2.98 -8.62
C TRP A 243 12.96 -4.08 -7.56
N MET A 244 13.21 -5.34 -7.94
CA MET A 244 13.16 -6.46 -7.02
C MET A 244 14.57 -6.90 -6.64
N ILE A 245 14.84 -7.14 -5.35
CA ILE A 245 16.13 -7.63 -4.90
C ILE A 245 16.48 -8.92 -5.66
N PRO A 246 17.66 -9.00 -6.30
CA PRO A 246 18.04 -10.17 -7.06
C PRO A 246 18.12 -11.42 -6.18
N HIS A 247 17.59 -12.54 -6.66
CA HIS A 247 17.53 -13.81 -5.90
C HIS A 247 18.89 -14.29 -5.38
N GLN A 248 19.99 -14.01 -6.08
CA GLN A 248 21.33 -14.41 -5.68
C GLN A 248 21.88 -13.63 -4.46
N ASN A 249 21.23 -12.53 -4.09
CA ASN A 249 21.58 -11.72 -2.93
C ASN A 249 20.73 -12.08 -1.70
N ILE A 250 19.78 -13.01 -1.83
CA ILE A 250 18.85 -13.39 -0.77
C ILE A 250 19.29 -14.74 -0.18
N THR A 251 19.30 -14.85 1.14
CA THR A 251 19.52 -16.09 1.87
C THR A 251 18.25 -16.51 2.59
N ASP A 252 17.71 -17.67 2.24
CA ASP A 252 16.53 -18.25 2.89
C ASP A 252 16.93 -18.91 4.23
N ILE A 253 16.23 -18.59 5.32
CA ILE A 253 16.61 -19.02 6.69
C ILE A 253 15.98 -20.35 7.08
N ASN A 254 14.75 -20.60 6.62
CA ASN A 254 13.94 -21.77 6.99
C ASN A 254 13.51 -22.60 5.76
N LEU A 255 13.17 -23.88 5.93
CA LEU A 255 12.85 -24.81 4.82
C LEU A 255 11.38 -24.74 4.32
N HIS A 256 10.58 -23.76 4.73
CA HIS A 256 9.17 -23.63 4.33
C HIS A 256 8.98 -22.81 3.04
N HIS A 257 9.43 -23.34 1.90
CA HIS A 257 9.37 -22.77 0.53
C HIS A 257 8.82 -21.33 0.37
N ILE A 258 7.51 -21.11 0.45
CA ILE A 258 6.92 -19.78 0.18
C ILE A 258 6.77 -18.89 1.44
N TYR A 259 6.76 -19.47 2.64
CA TYR A 259 6.57 -18.75 3.90
C TYR A 259 7.88 -18.50 4.66
N THR A 260 8.99 -19.01 4.11
CA THR A 260 10.33 -18.82 4.62
C THR A 260 10.69 -17.36 4.81
N ASP A 261 11.23 -17.08 6.00
CA ASP A 261 11.95 -15.86 6.34
C ASP A 261 13.32 -15.87 5.67
N TYR A 262 13.86 -14.69 5.43
CA TYR A 262 15.03 -14.52 4.57
C TYR A 262 15.88 -13.36 5.05
N ASP A 263 17.10 -13.29 4.54
CA ASP A 263 18.03 -12.19 4.79
C ASP A 263 18.73 -11.75 3.52
N PHE A 264 19.25 -10.53 3.53
CA PHE A 264 20.12 -9.97 2.49
C PHE A 264 20.87 -8.75 3.06
N ASP A 265 21.93 -8.33 2.37
CA ASP A 265 22.70 -7.14 2.73
C ASP A 265 21.88 -5.85 2.50
N SER A 266 21.62 -5.11 3.57
CA SER A 266 20.84 -3.86 3.57
C SER A 266 21.42 -2.79 2.63
N SER A 267 22.73 -2.79 2.39
CA SER A 267 23.41 -1.82 1.53
C SER A 267 22.89 -1.85 0.09
N ILE A 268 22.39 -3.01 -0.35
CA ILE A 268 21.78 -3.19 -1.67
C ILE A 268 20.57 -2.27 -1.84
N ILE A 269 19.74 -2.12 -0.81
CA ILE A 269 18.58 -1.24 -0.84
C ILE A 269 19.05 0.22 -0.89
N TYR A 270 20.00 0.62 -0.04
CA TYR A 270 20.53 1.98 -0.01
C TYR A 270 21.10 2.41 -1.37
N GLU A 271 21.95 1.58 -1.98
CA GLU A 271 22.52 1.89 -3.30
C GLU A 271 21.44 1.97 -4.39
N GLN A 272 20.44 1.10 -4.34
CA GLN A 272 19.34 1.16 -5.30
C GLN A 272 18.46 2.40 -5.11
N ILE A 273 18.21 2.85 -3.87
CA ILE A 273 17.48 4.09 -3.61
C ILE A 273 18.21 5.26 -4.28
N LYS A 274 19.53 5.35 -4.14
CA LYS A 274 20.33 6.42 -4.77
C LYS A 274 20.26 6.44 -6.29
N ILE A 275 20.10 5.27 -6.92
CA ILE A 275 19.89 5.17 -8.37
C ILE A 275 18.49 5.67 -8.74
N MET A 276 17.47 5.29 -7.97
CA MET A 276 16.07 5.60 -8.29
C MET A 276 15.69 7.05 -8.02
N LEU A 277 16.23 7.69 -6.97
CA LEU A 277 15.83 9.04 -6.58
C LEU A 277 16.00 10.11 -7.67
N PRO A 278 17.14 10.19 -8.40
CA PRO A 278 17.28 11.13 -9.51
C PRO A 278 16.24 10.91 -10.62
N GLU A 279 15.97 9.65 -10.99
CA GLU A 279 14.97 9.30 -12.01
C GLU A 279 13.55 9.73 -11.59
N ILE A 280 13.25 9.63 -10.29
CA ILE A 280 11.96 10.04 -9.73
C ILE A 280 11.82 11.55 -9.79
N ALA A 281 12.83 12.30 -9.34
CA ALA A 281 12.81 13.76 -9.34
C ALA A 281 12.55 14.34 -10.75
N ASP A 282 13.14 13.73 -11.79
CA ASP A 282 12.96 14.16 -13.18
C ASP A 282 11.56 13.85 -13.74
N SER A 283 10.80 12.95 -13.09
CA SER A 283 9.51 12.44 -13.58
C SER A 283 8.27 13.06 -12.93
N GLN A 284 8.41 13.84 -11.87
CA GLN A 284 7.27 14.43 -11.15
C GLN A 284 6.70 15.65 -11.91
N SER A 285 5.51 15.48 -12.51
CA SER A 285 4.78 16.56 -13.22
C SER A 285 3.33 16.75 -12.74
N PHE A 286 2.91 16.15 -11.62
CA PHE A 286 1.52 16.25 -11.14
C PHE A 286 1.45 16.09 -9.61
N ASP A 287 0.80 17.04 -8.92
CA ASP A 287 0.58 17.01 -7.46
C ASP A 287 -0.93 17.18 -7.13
N PRO A 288 -1.69 16.06 -7.00
CA PRO A 288 -3.14 16.10 -6.79
C PRO A 288 -3.54 16.72 -5.46
N ILE A 289 -2.61 16.84 -4.52
CA ILE A 289 -2.87 17.38 -3.20
C ILE A 289 -3.07 18.89 -3.30
N ASN A 290 -2.20 19.63 -4.01
CA ASN A 290 -2.37 21.08 -4.21
C ASN A 290 -3.74 21.43 -4.83
N ASP A 291 -4.19 20.63 -5.80
CA ASP A 291 -5.51 20.76 -6.41
C ASP A 291 -6.66 20.62 -5.37
N PHE A 292 -6.48 19.79 -4.33
CA PHE A 292 -7.47 19.63 -3.26
C PHE A 292 -7.64 20.89 -2.44
N TRP A 293 -6.55 21.55 -2.04
CA TRP A 293 -6.67 22.76 -1.22
C TRP A 293 -7.28 23.89 -2.02
N ASP A 294 -6.96 23.99 -3.30
CA ASP A 294 -7.61 24.99 -4.16
C ASP A 294 -9.12 24.72 -4.18
N GLU A 295 -9.56 23.48 -4.38
CA GLU A 295 -10.98 23.12 -4.35
C GLU A 295 -11.61 23.25 -2.94
N PHE A 296 -10.90 22.86 -1.88
CA PHE A 296 -11.36 22.90 -0.49
C PHE A 296 -11.46 24.34 0.01
N ASN A 297 -10.51 25.21 -0.33
CA ASN A 297 -10.54 26.62 0.02
C ASN A 297 -11.59 27.38 -0.80
N LEU A 298 -11.77 27.05 -2.09
CA LEU A 298 -12.86 27.61 -2.91
C LEU A 298 -14.24 27.28 -2.35
N ASN A 299 -14.43 26.06 -1.83
CA ASN A 299 -15.71 25.61 -1.26
C ASN A 299 -15.92 26.00 0.21
N ASN A 300 -14.91 26.55 0.89
CA ASN A 300 -14.98 26.98 2.29
C ASN A 300 -14.69 28.49 2.49
N GLN A 301 -14.75 29.31 1.43
CA GLN A 301 -14.84 30.76 1.62
C GLN A 301 -16.24 31.13 2.13
N PRO A 302 -16.34 32.04 3.13
CA PRO A 302 -17.60 32.41 3.77
C PRO A 302 -18.60 33.13 2.85
#